data_AF-U7NPF1-F1
#
_entry.id   AF-U7NPF1-F1
#
_cell.length_a   1.000
_cell.length_b   1.000
_cell.length_c   1.000
_cell.angle_alpha   90.00
_cell.angle_beta   90.00
_cell.angle_gamma   90.00
#
_symmetry.space_group_name_H-M   'P 1'
#
loop_
_entity.id
_entity.type
_entity.pdbx_description
1 polymer ?
#
loop_
_entity_poly.entity_id
_entity_poly.type
_entity_poly.pdbx_seq_one_letter_code
_entity_poly.pdbx_strand_id
1 'polypeptide(L)'
;MTVPPDMDTPGFESTPYVYYQNGAAVLESTNIKPYHLRYLKGLRVVSFAGASQLLDIESHIESFASYSEFADQRIHSRMLFLNRVDVVLADGLIFAEINHRLRADGTYADKADLHQKVMFIPIFAPTPYRASFRKKEHRDAFNACFSELEAEGVVRAINVRHIEKYRDTVGYGYLGY
;
A
#
# COMPACT_ATOMS: atom_id res chain seq x y z
N MET A 1 12.24 -11.99 -6.47
CA MET A 1 10.88 -11.71 -5.95
C MET A 1 10.99 -10.66 -4.87
N THR A 2 10.04 -9.75 -4.75
CA THR A 2 10.00 -8.76 -3.66
C THR A 2 9.28 -9.39 -2.47
N VAL A 3 9.91 -9.42 -1.31
CA VAL A 3 9.42 -10.16 -0.13
C VAL A 3 9.46 -9.28 1.12
N PRO A 4 8.47 -9.41 2.02
CA PRO A 4 8.49 -8.72 3.31
C PRO A 4 9.58 -9.31 4.21
N PRO A 5 9.92 -8.64 5.33
CA PRO A 5 10.68 -9.25 6.40
C PRO A 5 10.06 -10.57 6.85
N ASP A 6 10.90 -11.50 7.31
CA ASP A 6 10.52 -12.77 7.94
C ASP A 6 9.76 -13.77 7.04
N MET A 7 9.57 -13.46 5.76
CA MET A 7 9.12 -14.45 4.77
C MET A 7 10.26 -15.45 4.51
N ASP A 8 10.04 -16.72 4.83
CA ASP A 8 10.99 -17.77 4.50
C ASP A 8 11.07 -17.94 2.98
N THR A 9 12.25 -17.66 2.41
CA THR A 9 12.51 -17.85 0.99
C THR A 9 13.69 -18.79 0.79
N PRO A 10 13.65 -19.71 -0.18
CA PRO A 10 14.78 -20.60 -0.49
C PRO A 10 15.95 -19.86 -1.19
N GLY A 11 15.96 -18.52 -1.17
CA GLY A 11 16.88 -17.67 -1.92
C GLY A 11 17.78 -16.81 -1.03
N PHE A 12 18.57 -15.95 -1.67
CA PHE A 12 19.42 -14.95 -1.03
C PHE A 12 18.75 -13.59 -1.11
N GLU A 13 18.47 -13.00 0.04
CA GLU A 13 17.83 -11.69 0.13
C GLU A 13 18.82 -10.53 0.08
N SER A 14 18.41 -9.46 -0.61
CA SER A 14 19.10 -8.17 -0.63
C SER A 14 19.01 -7.46 0.71
N THR A 15 19.77 -6.37 0.86
CA THR A 15 19.38 -5.32 1.80
C THR A 15 18.01 -4.74 1.41
N PRO A 16 17.25 -4.14 2.33
CA PRO A 16 16.01 -3.45 1.97
C PRO A 16 16.25 -2.44 0.86
N TYR A 17 15.36 -2.41 -0.13
CA TYR A 17 15.49 -1.52 -1.30
C TYR A 17 14.19 -0.73 -1.60
N VAL A 18 13.10 -1.08 -0.92
CA VAL A 18 11.81 -0.37 -1.01
C VAL A 18 11.07 -0.55 0.31
N TYR A 19 10.35 0.49 0.75
CA TYR A 19 9.50 0.41 1.94
C TYR A 19 8.05 0.53 1.54
N TYR A 20 7.24 -0.41 2.03
CA TYR A 20 5.80 -0.37 1.84
C TYR A 20 5.21 0.32 3.06
N GLN A 21 4.30 1.25 2.84
CA GLN A 21 3.69 2.03 3.89
C GLN A 21 2.20 1.72 3.89
N ASN A 22 1.83 0.71 4.67
CA ASN A 22 0.42 0.38 4.83
C ASN A 22 -0.29 1.48 5.64
N GLY A 23 -1.56 1.68 5.33
CA GLY A 23 -2.39 2.68 5.97
C GLY A 23 -3.87 2.48 5.69
N ALA A 24 -4.66 3.49 6.00
CA ALA A 24 -6.09 3.52 5.79
C ALA A 24 -6.46 4.55 4.72
N ALA A 25 -7.12 4.11 3.65
CA ALA A 25 -7.72 4.96 2.65
C ALA A 25 -9.23 5.11 2.89
N VAL A 26 -9.72 6.35 2.83
CA VAL A 26 -11.14 6.72 3.02
C VAL A 26 -11.55 7.78 2.00
N LEU A 27 -12.83 7.84 1.65
CA LEU A 27 -13.36 8.97 0.88
C LEU A 27 -13.37 10.22 1.76
N GLU A 28 -12.84 11.35 1.28
CA GLU A 28 -12.80 12.60 2.05
C GLU A 28 -14.21 13.07 2.48
N SER A 29 -15.21 12.82 1.63
CA SER A 29 -16.61 13.17 1.87
C SER A 29 -17.21 12.52 3.12
N THR A 30 -16.65 11.41 3.60
CA THR A 30 -17.13 10.70 4.80
C THR A 30 -16.71 11.39 6.10
N ASN A 31 -15.76 12.33 6.05
CA ASN A 31 -15.13 12.96 7.22
C ASN A 31 -14.49 11.96 8.21
N ILE A 32 -14.29 10.70 7.83
CA ILE A 32 -13.61 9.70 8.65
C ILE A 32 -12.15 10.11 8.82
N LYS A 33 -11.64 10.00 10.05
CA LYS A 33 -10.26 10.33 10.42
C LYS A 33 -9.53 9.07 10.92
N PRO A 34 -9.02 8.22 10.02
CA PRO A 34 -8.52 6.90 10.37
C PRO A 34 -7.07 6.98 10.87
N TYR A 35 -6.82 7.63 12.01
CA TYR A 35 -5.45 7.85 12.52
C TYR A 35 -4.84 6.63 13.23
N HIS A 36 -5.66 5.63 13.59
CA HIS A 36 -5.23 4.41 14.27
C HIS A 36 -6.35 3.35 14.16
N LEU A 37 -6.01 2.07 14.26
CA LEU A 37 -6.97 0.95 14.27
C LEU A 37 -8.20 1.16 15.18
N ARG A 38 -8.04 1.77 16.36
CA ARG A 38 -9.16 2.05 17.28
C ARG A 38 -10.23 2.97 16.68
N TYR A 39 -9.85 3.85 15.76
CA TYR A 39 -10.77 4.76 15.06
C TYR A 39 -11.57 4.03 13.96
N LEU A 40 -11.24 2.78 13.67
CA LEU A 40 -11.95 1.96 12.68
C LEU A 40 -13.10 1.15 13.32
N LYS A 41 -13.30 1.25 14.63
CA LYS A 41 -14.39 0.59 15.34
C LYS A 41 -15.74 0.95 14.71
N GLY A 42 -16.54 -0.06 14.39
CA GLY A 42 -17.84 0.10 13.76
C GLY A 42 -17.81 0.52 12.29
N LEU A 43 -16.64 0.54 11.65
CA LEU A 43 -16.49 0.79 10.22
C LEU A 43 -16.43 -0.52 9.44
N ARG A 44 -16.84 -0.49 8.17
CA ARG A 44 -16.70 -1.60 7.22
C ARG A 44 -15.31 -1.52 6.59
N VAL A 45 -14.49 -2.53 6.84
CA VAL A 45 -13.08 -2.55 6.46
C VAL A 45 -12.83 -3.65 5.43
N VAL A 46 -12.05 -3.32 4.40
CA VAL A 46 -11.49 -4.32 3.48
C VAL A 46 -9.98 -4.22 3.43
N SER A 47 -9.31 -5.36 3.26
CA SER A 47 -7.87 -5.43 3.08
C SER A 47 -7.46 -6.52 2.07
N PHE A 48 -6.16 -6.64 1.81
CA PHE A 48 -5.60 -7.71 0.98
C PHE A 48 -5.55 -9.05 1.71
N ALA A 49 -5.50 -10.15 0.95
CA ALA A 49 -5.37 -11.50 1.50
C ALA A 49 -4.12 -11.65 2.39
N GLY A 50 -4.31 -12.13 3.61
CA GLY A 50 -3.26 -12.27 4.63
C GLY A 50 -2.97 -10.98 5.42
N ALA A 51 -3.75 -9.92 5.22
CA ALA A 51 -3.53 -8.65 5.90
C ALA A 51 -3.72 -8.73 7.41
N SER A 52 -4.64 -9.57 7.91
CA SER A 52 -4.90 -9.71 9.34
C SER A 52 -3.63 -10.03 10.13
N GLN A 53 -2.86 -10.98 9.60
CA GLN A 53 -1.57 -11.41 10.14
C GLN A 53 -0.46 -10.40 9.84
N LEU A 54 -0.33 -9.94 8.58
CA LEU A 54 0.76 -9.04 8.19
C LEU A 54 0.71 -7.69 8.91
N LEU A 55 -0.49 -7.17 9.18
CA LEU A 55 -0.71 -5.88 9.83
C LEU A 55 -0.94 -5.99 11.34
N ASP A 56 -0.91 -7.21 11.89
CA ASP A 56 -1.18 -7.50 13.31
C ASP A 56 -2.52 -6.90 13.80
N ILE A 57 -3.59 -7.12 13.04
CA ILE A 57 -4.92 -6.54 13.32
C ILE A 57 -5.96 -7.55 13.81
N GLU A 58 -5.58 -8.82 13.98
CA GLU A 58 -6.51 -9.91 14.37
C GLU A 58 -7.34 -9.55 15.62
N SER A 59 -6.69 -8.97 16.63
CA SER A 59 -7.31 -8.51 17.87
C SER A 59 -8.30 -7.36 17.72
N HIS A 60 -8.33 -6.68 16.57
CA HIS A 60 -9.20 -5.54 16.31
C HIS A 60 -10.40 -5.90 15.41
N ILE A 61 -10.36 -7.03 14.70
CA ILE A 61 -11.35 -7.40 13.68
C ILE A 61 -12.78 -7.41 14.25
N GLU A 62 -12.98 -7.97 15.45
CA GLU A 62 -14.30 -8.03 16.09
C GLU A 62 -14.89 -6.65 16.41
N SER A 63 -14.07 -5.61 16.45
CA SER A 63 -14.53 -4.24 16.70
C SER A 63 -15.06 -3.53 15.45
N PHE A 64 -14.74 -4.03 14.27
CA PHE A 64 -15.19 -3.46 12.99
C PHE A 64 -16.65 -3.85 12.73
N ALA A 65 -17.39 -3.06 11.94
CA ALA A 65 -18.73 -3.45 11.53
C ALA A 65 -18.69 -4.63 10.55
N SER A 66 -17.65 -4.69 9.73
CA SER A 66 -17.30 -5.86 8.93
C SER A 66 -15.82 -5.83 8.55
N TYR A 67 -15.26 -7.01 8.31
CA TYR A 67 -13.90 -7.18 7.79
C TYR A 67 -13.92 -8.18 6.65
N SER A 68 -13.20 -7.89 5.57
CA SER A 68 -13.06 -8.81 4.44
C SER A 68 -11.68 -8.69 3.80
N GLU A 69 -11.17 -9.81 3.30
CA GLU A 69 -9.90 -9.85 2.59
C GLU A 69 -10.09 -10.39 1.18
N PHE A 70 -9.51 -9.70 0.19
CA PHE A 70 -9.50 -10.17 -1.20
C PHE A 70 -8.09 -10.10 -1.79
N ALA A 71 -7.77 -11.07 -2.64
CA ALA A 71 -6.51 -11.04 -3.40
C ALA A 71 -6.52 -9.96 -4.49
N ASP A 72 -7.69 -9.73 -5.12
CA ASP A 72 -7.84 -8.70 -6.15
C ASP A 72 -8.10 -7.32 -5.54
N GLN A 73 -7.03 -6.55 -5.38
CA GLN A 73 -7.10 -5.20 -4.79
C GLN A 73 -7.96 -4.21 -5.60
N ARG A 74 -8.31 -4.49 -6.87
CA ARG A 74 -9.28 -3.67 -7.62
C ARG A 74 -10.66 -3.68 -6.98
N ILE A 75 -11.01 -4.78 -6.29
CA ILE A 75 -12.26 -4.92 -5.55
C ILE A 75 -12.30 -3.88 -4.43
N HIS A 76 -11.19 -3.65 -3.72
CA HIS A 76 -11.14 -2.74 -2.58
C HIS A 76 -11.50 -1.31 -3.00
N SER A 77 -10.83 -0.81 -4.04
CA SER A 77 -11.09 0.52 -4.61
C SER A 77 -12.54 0.66 -5.08
N ARG A 78 -13.07 -0.34 -5.81
CA ARG A 78 -14.46 -0.32 -6.28
C ARG A 78 -15.46 -0.27 -5.12
N MET A 79 -15.23 -1.08 -4.09
CA MET A 79 -16.09 -1.07 -2.90
C MET A 79 -16.05 0.28 -2.18
N LEU A 80 -14.88 0.92 -2.10
CA LEU A 80 -14.74 2.23 -1.49
C LEU A 80 -15.54 3.28 -2.28
N PHE A 81 -15.35 3.38 -3.60
CA PHE A 81 -16.04 4.38 -4.43
C PHE A 81 -17.56 4.15 -4.53
N LEU A 82 -18.03 2.91 -4.35
CA LEU A 82 -19.46 2.57 -4.21
C LEU A 82 -20.00 2.76 -2.79
N ASN A 83 -19.19 3.24 -1.85
CA ASN A 83 -19.55 3.37 -0.43
C ASN A 83 -20.02 2.03 0.20
N ARG A 84 -19.48 0.90 -0.27
CA ARG A 84 -19.72 -0.47 0.25
C ARG A 84 -18.83 -0.82 1.43
N VAL A 85 -17.68 -0.15 1.50
CA VAL A 85 -16.80 -0.14 2.66
C VAL A 85 -16.47 1.31 2.99
N ASP A 86 -16.11 1.53 4.25
CA ASP A 86 -15.73 2.86 4.75
C ASP A 86 -14.22 3.05 4.65
N VAL A 87 -13.45 1.97 4.78
CA VAL A 87 -11.98 1.99 4.88
C VAL A 87 -11.36 0.86 4.06
N VAL A 88 -10.31 1.19 3.31
CA VAL A 88 -9.40 0.21 2.70
C VAL A 88 -8.08 0.23 3.45
N LEU A 89 -7.66 -0.91 4.00
CA LEU A 89 -6.30 -1.10 4.51
C LEU A 89 -5.41 -1.64 3.39
N ALA A 90 -4.37 -0.90 3.03
CA ALA A 90 -3.46 -1.25 1.94
C ALA A 90 -2.18 -0.40 1.97
N ASP A 91 -1.22 -0.74 1.11
CA ASP A 91 -0.15 0.20 0.74
C ASP A 91 -0.75 1.35 -0.10
N GLY A 92 -0.43 2.57 0.28
CA GLY A 92 -0.93 3.80 -0.34
C GLY A 92 -0.55 3.94 -1.82
N LEU A 93 0.68 3.60 -2.22
CA LEU A 93 1.11 3.71 -3.63
C LEU A 93 0.43 2.68 -4.51
N ILE A 94 0.33 1.43 -4.04
CA ILE A 94 -0.40 0.37 -4.75
C ILE A 94 -1.87 0.78 -4.92
N PHE A 95 -2.51 1.25 -3.84
CA PHE A 95 -3.88 1.71 -3.88
C PHE A 95 -4.07 2.91 -4.84
N ALA A 96 -3.17 3.88 -4.81
CA ALA A 96 -3.22 5.05 -5.71
C ALA A 96 -3.05 4.67 -7.18
N GLU A 97 -2.11 3.77 -7.51
CA GLU A 97 -1.90 3.25 -8.87
C GLU A 97 -3.13 2.46 -9.36
N ILE A 98 -3.76 1.64 -8.51
CA ILE A 98 -5.00 0.93 -8.86
C ILE A 98 -6.11 1.93 -9.20
N ASN A 99 -6.30 2.97 -8.38
CA ASN A 99 -7.30 4.01 -8.65
C ASN A 99 -7.01 4.77 -9.95
N HIS A 100 -5.74 5.06 -10.22
CA HIS A 100 -5.33 5.66 -11.49
C HIS A 100 -5.69 4.79 -12.69
N ARG A 101 -5.40 3.48 -12.64
CA ARG A 101 -5.76 2.54 -13.70
C ARG A 101 -7.26 2.36 -13.86
N LEU A 102 -8.01 2.29 -12.76
CA LEU A 102 -9.47 2.18 -12.81
C LEU A 102 -10.11 3.39 -13.49
N ARG A 103 -9.60 4.60 -13.24
CA ARG A 103 -10.04 5.82 -13.94
C ARG A 103 -9.69 5.79 -15.42
N ALA A 104 -8.48 5.36 -15.77
CA ALA A 104 -8.01 5.30 -17.16
C ALA A 104 -8.76 4.27 -18.00
N ASP A 105 -9.14 3.13 -17.40
CA ASP A 105 -9.88 2.06 -18.07
C ASP A 105 -11.35 2.45 -18.39
N GLY A 106 -11.96 3.31 -17.58
CA GLY A 106 -13.30 3.85 -17.83
C GLY A 106 -14.46 2.84 -17.69
N THR A 107 -14.17 1.53 -17.60
CA THR A 107 -15.13 0.42 -17.52
C THR A 107 -16.08 0.46 -16.31
N TYR A 108 -15.85 1.37 -15.37
CA TYR A 108 -16.60 1.51 -14.13
C TYR A 108 -17.17 2.92 -13.90
N ALA A 109 -16.98 3.83 -14.85
CA ALA A 109 -17.37 5.24 -14.71
C ALA A 109 -18.89 5.44 -14.64
N ASP A 110 -19.69 4.48 -15.13
CA ASP A 110 -21.15 4.46 -15.05
C ASP A 110 -21.69 4.03 -13.68
N LYS A 111 -20.86 3.33 -12.88
CA LYS A 111 -21.27 2.72 -11.61
C LYS A 111 -20.87 3.52 -10.38
N ALA A 112 -19.77 4.26 -10.45
CA ALA A 112 -19.28 5.07 -9.36
C ALA A 112 -18.51 6.29 -9.86
N ASP A 113 -18.59 7.38 -9.11
CA ASP A 113 -17.70 8.52 -9.31
C ASP A 113 -16.29 8.17 -8.80
N LEU A 114 -15.37 7.88 -9.73
CA LEU A 114 -13.97 7.56 -9.44
C LEU A 114 -13.09 8.82 -9.23
N HIS A 115 -13.67 10.01 -9.39
CA HIS A 115 -13.02 11.30 -9.14
C HIS A 115 -13.24 11.81 -7.71
N GLN A 116 -14.04 11.10 -6.91
CA GLN A 116 -14.14 11.37 -5.48
C GLN A 116 -12.74 11.41 -4.85
N LYS A 117 -12.51 12.43 -4.02
CA LYS A 117 -11.24 12.58 -3.31
C LYS A 117 -11.06 11.48 -2.28
N VAL A 118 -9.88 10.88 -2.29
CA VAL A 118 -9.48 9.85 -1.32
C VAL A 118 -8.36 10.41 -0.48
N MET A 119 -8.50 10.28 0.84
CA MET A 119 -7.45 10.57 1.80
C MET A 119 -6.84 9.25 2.25
N PHE A 120 -5.52 9.14 2.18
CA PHE A 120 -4.75 8.04 2.76
C PHE A 120 -4.00 8.51 4.01
N ILE A 121 -4.09 7.73 5.08
CA ILE A 121 -3.34 7.99 6.32
C ILE A 121 -2.48 6.77 6.65
N PRO A 122 -1.14 6.90 6.74
CA PRO A 122 -0.29 5.83 7.23
C PRO A 122 -0.60 5.58 8.72
N ILE A 123 -0.98 4.34 9.05
CA ILE A 123 -1.28 3.93 10.44
C ILE A 123 -0.46 2.71 10.91
N PHE A 124 0.39 2.19 10.05
CA PHE A 124 1.32 1.10 10.35
C PHE A 124 2.76 1.57 10.15
N ALA A 125 3.72 0.87 10.75
CA ALA A 125 5.13 1.14 10.48
C ALA A 125 5.47 0.77 9.02
N PRO A 126 6.35 1.53 8.34
CA PRO A 126 6.84 1.14 7.03
C PRO A 126 7.54 -0.23 7.10
N THR A 127 7.21 -1.11 6.17
CA THR A 127 7.76 -2.46 6.08
C THR A 127 8.93 -2.47 5.08
N PRO A 128 10.16 -2.84 5.49
CA PRO A 128 11.32 -2.85 4.62
C PRO A 128 11.38 -4.12 3.75
N TYR A 129 10.97 -4.01 2.48
CA TYR A 129 10.96 -5.15 1.56
C TYR A 129 12.33 -5.39 0.91
N ARG A 130 12.61 -6.66 0.65
CA ARG A 130 13.86 -7.16 0.08
C ARG A 130 13.61 -7.87 -1.25
N ALA A 131 14.63 -7.91 -2.09
CA ALA A 131 14.63 -8.72 -3.29
C ALA A 131 15.29 -10.07 -2.97
N SER A 132 14.55 -11.16 -3.16
CA SER A 132 15.06 -12.53 -3.04
C SER A 132 15.54 -13.04 -4.41
N PHE A 133 16.79 -13.50 -4.45
CA PHE A 133 17.51 -14.00 -5.62
C PHE A 133 17.83 -15.49 -5.47
N ARG A 134 17.86 -16.23 -6.59
CA ARG A 134 18.27 -17.66 -6.57
C ARG A 134 19.76 -17.86 -6.33
N LYS A 135 20.59 -16.88 -6.69
CA LYS A 135 22.06 -16.95 -6.66
C LYS A 135 22.63 -15.83 -5.80
N LYS A 136 23.58 -16.16 -4.93
CA LYS A 136 24.21 -15.20 -4.03
C LYS A 136 24.92 -14.09 -4.80
N GLU A 137 25.56 -14.43 -5.92
CA GLU A 137 26.33 -13.49 -6.74
C GLU A 137 25.41 -12.41 -7.33
N HIS A 138 24.17 -12.76 -7.69
CA HIS A 138 23.19 -11.80 -8.22
C HIS A 138 22.70 -10.86 -7.13
N ARG A 139 22.47 -11.39 -5.92
CA ARG A 139 22.12 -10.58 -4.75
C ARG A 139 23.23 -9.59 -4.42
N ASP A 140 24.48 -10.06 -4.37
CA ASP A 140 25.63 -9.22 -4.05
C ASP A 140 25.83 -8.11 -5.09
N ALA A 141 25.70 -8.45 -6.39
CA ALA A 141 25.75 -7.45 -7.47
C ALA A 141 24.62 -6.42 -7.39
N PHE A 142 23.40 -6.86 -7.07
CA PHE A 142 22.26 -5.97 -6.84
C PHE A 142 22.52 -5.01 -5.68
N ASN A 143 22.98 -5.52 -4.53
CA ASN A 143 23.26 -4.71 -3.34
C ASN A 143 24.32 -3.65 -3.63
N ALA A 144 25.40 -4.01 -4.33
CA ALA A 144 26.48 -3.08 -4.67
C ALA A 144 25.97 -1.95 -5.57
N CYS A 145 25.28 -2.28 -6.66
CA CYS A 145 24.71 -1.30 -7.59
C CYS A 145 23.66 -0.41 -6.91
N PHE A 146 22.75 -1.00 -6.12
CA PHE A 146 21.74 -0.23 -5.40
C PHE A 146 22.37 0.77 -4.43
N SER A 147 23.39 0.35 -3.67
CA SER A 147 24.10 1.24 -2.73
C SER A 147 24.81 2.40 -3.44
N GLU A 148 25.38 2.16 -4.62
CA GLU A 148 26.02 3.20 -5.44
C GLU A 148 24.97 4.21 -5.94
N LEU A 149 23.86 3.73 -6.51
CA LEU A 149 22.78 4.57 -7.01
C LEU A 149 22.04 5.35 -5.91
N GLU A 150 21.94 4.79 -4.71
CA GLU A 150 21.43 5.50 -3.52
C GLU A 150 22.36 6.67 -3.16
N ALA A 151 23.67 6.42 -3.08
CA ALA A 151 24.67 7.44 -2.76
C ALA A 151 24.72 8.59 -3.79
N GLU A 152 24.47 8.27 -5.07
CA GLU A 152 24.36 9.25 -6.15
C GLU A 152 23.00 9.97 -6.22
N GLY A 153 22.01 9.56 -5.42
CA GLY A 153 20.66 10.13 -5.41
C GLY A 153 19.79 9.69 -6.60
N VAL A 154 20.24 8.74 -7.41
CA VAL A 154 19.51 8.23 -8.58
C VAL A 154 18.23 7.53 -8.16
N VAL A 155 18.28 6.71 -7.10
CA VAL A 155 17.08 6.01 -6.60
C VAL A 155 16.04 7.01 -6.11
N ARG A 156 16.45 8.06 -5.40
CA ARG A 156 15.56 9.16 -5.01
C ARG A 156 14.92 9.82 -6.23
N ALA A 157 15.68 10.10 -7.29
CA ALA A 157 15.15 10.67 -8.52
C ALA A 157 14.11 9.76 -9.21
N ILE A 158 14.36 8.44 -9.23
CA ILE A 158 13.41 7.43 -9.71
C ILE A 158 12.12 7.49 -8.87
N ASN A 159 12.25 7.43 -7.54
CA ASN A 159 11.11 7.47 -6.63
C ASN A 159 10.27 8.72 -6.82
N VAL A 160 10.89 9.91 -6.82
CA VAL A 160 10.19 11.18 -7.09
C VAL A 160 9.44 11.11 -8.41
N ARG A 161 10.09 10.71 -9.51
CA ARG A 161 9.46 10.64 -10.84
C ARG A 161 8.20 9.76 -10.86
N HIS A 162 8.19 8.65 -10.12
CA HIS A 162 7.09 7.70 -10.15
C HIS A 162 6.01 7.97 -9.11
N ILE A 163 6.35 8.59 -7.98
CA ILE A 163 5.45 8.82 -6.84
C ILE A 163 4.77 10.17 -6.91
N GLU A 164 5.37 11.19 -7.54
CA GLU A 164 4.87 12.56 -7.55
C GLU A 164 3.41 12.69 -7.97
N LYS A 165 3.01 11.94 -8.99
CA LYS A 165 1.63 11.90 -9.51
C LYS A 165 0.58 11.42 -8.50
N TYR A 166 1.00 10.83 -7.38
CA TYR A 166 0.13 10.31 -6.33
C TYR A 166 0.14 11.14 -5.05
N ARG A 167 0.88 12.26 -5.02
CA ARG A 167 1.02 13.11 -3.83
C ARG A 167 -0.31 13.54 -3.23
N ASP A 168 -1.31 13.86 -4.05
CA ASP A 168 -2.63 14.26 -3.57
C ASP A 168 -3.37 13.15 -2.81
N THR A 169 -3.04 11.88 -3.09
CA THR A 169 -3.63 10.73 -2.39
C THR A 169 -2.82 10.34 -1.17
N VAL A 170 -1.50 10.16 -1.33
CA VAL A 170 -0.64 9.52 -0.32
C VAL A 170 0.18 10.49 0.53
N GLY A 171 0.09 11.79 0.24
CA GLY A 171 0.87 12.83 0.93
C GLY A 171 2.38 12.67 0.74
N TYR A 172 3.14 13.04 1.76
CA TYR A 172 4.61 13.06 1.74
C TYR A 172 5.27 11.81 2.34
N GLY A 173 4.48 10.83 2.82
CA GLY A 173 4.99 9.65 3.53
C GLY A 173 5.93 8.75 2.72
N TYR A 174 6.00 8.94 1.40
CA TYR A 174 6.79 8.12 0.48
C TYR A 174 7.96 8.84 -0.18
N LEU A 175 8.13 10.15 0.04
CA LEU A 175 9.18 10.97 -0.60
C LEU A 175 10.35 11.28 0.34
N GLY A 176 10.29 10.77 1.58
CA GLY A 176 11.22 11.07 2.67
C GLY A 176 11.98 9.85 3.20
N TYR A 177 12.41 8.95 2.31
CA TYR A 177 13.58 8.11 2.58
C TYR A 177 14.81 9.00 2.77
#